data_AF-A0A2T0BCU1-F1
#
_entry.id   AF-A0A2T0BCU1-F1
#
_cell.length_a   1.000
_cell.length_b   1.000
_cell.length_c   1.000
_cell.angle_alpha   90.00
_cell.angle_beta   90.00
_cell.angle_gamma   90.00
#
_symmetry.space_group_name_H-M   'P 1'
#
loop_
_entity.id
_entity.type
_entity.pdbx_description
1 polymer ?
#
loop_
_entity_poly.entity_id
_entity_poly.type
_entity_poly.pdbx_seq_one_letter_code
_entity_poly.pdbx_strand_id
1 'polypeptide(L)'
;MVGLILVGLGCAPIYLCMIHETPSRFGKASSQSVMGLQMGFAYMGSAFLPPILGFIATKTSVVIFPYFLLCYMVIMLIGSEKLNEFIKK
;
A
#
# COMPACT_ATOMS: atom_id res chain seq x y z
N MET A 1 -13.26 15.57 7.79
CA MET A 1 -13.44 14.17 8.27
C MET A 1 -13.83 13.21 7.15
N VAL A 2 -14.83 13.50 6.30
CA VAL A 2 -15.25 12.61 5.20
C VAL A 2 -14.09 12.15 4.30
N GLY A 3 -13.15 13.03 3.96
CA GLY A 3 -11.99 12.68 3.12
C GLY A 3 -11.08 11.61 3.74
N LEU A 4 -10.85 11.62 5.06
CA LEU A 4 -10.03 10.60 5.73
C LEU A 4 -10.74 9.25 5.78
N ILE A 5 -12.06 9.27 5.95
CA ILE A 5 -12.89 8.05 5.96
C ILE A 5 -12.86 7.40 4.57
N LEU A 6 -13.03 8.18 3.49
CA LEU A 6 -12.96 7.68 2.12
C LEU A 6 -11.58 7.12 1.77
N VAL A 7 -10.50 7.78 2.20
CA VAL A 7 -9.12 7.29 2.01
C VAL A 7 -8.90 5.97 2.75
N GLY A 8 -9.33 5.87 4.02
CA GLY A 8 -9.20 4.63 4.80
C GLY A 8 -10.01 3.48 4.20
N LEU A 9 -11.23 3.75 3.74
CA LEU A 9 -12.10 2.77 3.11
C LEU A 9 -11.54 2.27 1.77
N GLY A 10 -10.88 3.14 1.01
CA GLY A 10 -10.25 2.79 -0.27
C GLY A 10 -8.93 2.01 -0.11
N CYS A 11 -8.09 2.36 0.88
CA CYS A 11 -6.79 1.70 1.10
C CYS A 11 -6.90 0.33 1.79
N ALA A 12 -7.85 0.16 2.71
CA ALA A 12 -8.02 -1.09 3.46
C ALA A 12 -8.21 -2.36 2.59
N PRO A 13 -9.06 -2.36 1.55
CA PRO A 13 -9.31 -3.57 0.76
C PRO A 13 -8.15 -3.94 -0.15
N ILE A 14 -7.28 -3.00 -0.57
CA ILE A 14 -6.28 -3.27 -1.61
C ILE A 14 -5.27 -4.33 -1.13
N TYR A 15 -4.78 -4.20 0.10
CA TYR A 15 -3.84 -5.17 0.69
C TYR A 15 -4.50 -6.53 0.96
N LEU A 16 -5.73 -6.53 1.48
CA LEU A 16 -6.49 -7.78 1.69
C LEU A 16 -6.77 -8.51 0.38
N CYS A 17 -7.18 -7.80 -0.67
CA CYS A 17 -7.42 -8.36 -2.00
C CYS A 17 -6.12 -8.93 -2.60
N MET A 18 -4.98 -8.24 -2.45
CA MET A 18 -3.68 -8.76 -2.91
C MET A 18 -3.29 -10.06 -2.20
N ILE A 19 -3.44 -10.15 -0.87
CA ILE A 19 -3.18 -11.39 -0.13
C ILE A 19 -4.14 -12.48 -0.57
N HIS A 20 -5.43 -12.19 -0.76
CA HIS A 20 -6.43 -13.19 -1.12
C HIS A 20 -6.25 -13.74 -2.56
N GLU A 21 -5.73 -12.92 -3.49
CA GLU A 21 -5.41 -13.35 -4.85
C GLU A 21 -4.04 -14.04 -5.00
N THR A 22 -3.07 -13.74 -4.12
CA THR A 22 -1.73 -14.34 -4.14
C THR A 22 -1.72 -15.89 -4.13
N PRO A 23 -2.56 -16.62 -3.36
CA PRO A 23 -2.58 -18.08 -3.39
C PRO A 23 -3.18 -18.64 -4.67
N SER A 24 -4.09 -17.90 -5.31
CA SER A 24 -4.65 -18.26 -6.62
C SER A 24 -3.68 -18.01 -7.78
N ARG A 25 -2.79 -17.01 -7.67
CA ARG A 25 -1.85 -16.60 -8.72
C ARG A 25 -0.51 -17.33 -8.70
N PHE A 26 0.02 -17.66 -7.53
CA PHE A 26 1.38 -18.22 -7.38
C PHE A 26 1.42 -19.69 -6.93
N GLY A 27 0.25 -20.30 -6.64
CA GLY A 27 0.16 -21.68 -6.17
C GLY A 27 0.61 -21.85 -4.70
N LYS A 28 0.08 -22.88 -4.02
CA LYS A 28 0.25 -23.10 -2.56
C LYS A 28 1.72 -23.17 -2.08
N ALA A 29 2.65 -23.59 -2.93
CA ALA A 29 4.05 -23.79 -2.56
C ALA A 29 4.84 -22.47 -2.46
N SER A 30 4.57 -21.50 -3.33
CA SER A 30 5.29 -20.20 -3.35
C SER A 30 4.47 -19.06 -2.76
N SER A 31 3.15 -19.22 -2.61
CA SER A 31 2.26 -18.18 -2.07
C SER A 31 2.64 -17.74 -0.65
N GLN A 32 3.14 -18.66 0.17
CA GLN A 32 3.51 -18.36 1.56
C GLN A 32 4.76 -17.44 1.64
N SER A 33 5.77 -17.67 0.79
CA SER A 33 6.95 -16.80 0.71
C SER A 33 6.60 -15.42 0.13
N VAL A 34 5.75 -15.35 -0.90
CA VAL A 34 5.31 -14.08 -1.50
C VAL A 34 4.46 -13.27 -0.52
N MET A 35 3.53 -13.90 0.19
CA MET A 35 2.75 -13.25 1.26
C MET A 35 3.65 -12.75 2.39
N GLY A 36 4.64 -13.55 2.82
CA GLY A 36 5.58 -13.15 3.86
C GLY A 36 6.41 -11.92 3.45
N LEU A 37 6.80 -11.85 2.19
CA LEU A 37 7.51 -10.71 1.63
C LEU A 37 6.61 -9.47 1.55
N GLN A 38 5.37 -9.61 1.06
CA GLN A 38 4.37 -8.53 1.06
C GLN A 38 4.07 -7.99 2.46
N MET A 39 3.89 -8.90 3.44
CA MET A 39 3.72 -8.57 4.87
C MET A 39 4.94 -7.85 5.44
N GLY A 40 6.15 -8.34 5.14
CA GLY A 40 7.39 -7.72 5.60
C GLY A 40 7.54 -6.28 5.12
N PHE A 41 7.30 -6.04 3.83
CA PHE A 41 7.33 -4.68 3.27
C PHE A 41 6.20 -3.79 3.82
N ALA A 42 4.99 -4.32 4.01
CA ALA A 42 3.87 -3.58 4.59
C ALA A 42 4.15 -3.15 6.04
N TYR A 43 4.71 -4.04 6.86
CA TYR A 43 5.08 -3.73 8.24
C TYR A 43 6.29 -2.80 8.34
N MET A 44 7.29 -2.98 7.49
CA MET A 44 8.43 -2.06 7.43
C MET A 44 7.98 -0.66 7.01
N GLY A 45 7.09 -0.56 6.01
CA GLY A 45 6.44 0.69 5.64
C GLY A 45 5.68 1.29 6.81
N SER A 46 4.84 0.51 7.50
CA SER A 46 4.04 0.99 8.65
C SER A 46 4.88 1.41 9.85
N ALA A 47 6.08 0.88 10.03
CA ALA A 47 7.01 1.28 11.08
C ALA A 47 7.77 2.57 10.73
N PHE A 48 8.13 2.77 9.46
CA PHE A 48 8.90 3.93 9.01
C PHE A 48 8.05 5.13 8.60
N LEU A 49 6.85 4.93 8.07
CA LEU A 49 5.97 6.01 7.60
C LEU A 49 5.56 6.96 8.73
N PRO A 50 5.05 6.48 9.89
CA PRO A 50 4.56 7.36 10.93
C PRO A 50 5.65 8.26 11.52
N PRO A 51 6.89 7.78 11.80
CA PRO A 51 8.00 8.64 12.21
C PRO A 51 8.38 9.69 11.16
N ILE A 52 8.50 9.29 9.89
CA ILE A 52 8.89 10.19 8.80
C ILE A 52 7.82 11.27 8.59
N LEU A 53 6.55 10.89 8.50
CA LEU A 53 5.42 11.82 8.40
C LEU A 53 5.31 12.71 9.63
N GLY A 54 5.48 12.15 10.84
CA GLY A 54 5.42 12.92 12.08
C GLY A 54 6.53 13.97 12.18
N PHE A 55 7.75 13.63 11.76
CA PHE A 55 8.87 14.57 11.71
C PHE A 55 8.61 15.69 10.70
N ILE A 56 8.11 15.35 9.51
CA ILE A 56 7.78 16.33 8.47
C ILE A 56 6.59 17.21 8.89
N ALA A 57 5.56 16.63 9.50
CA ALA A 57 4.37 17.35 9.99
C ALA A 57 4.67 18.33 11.13
N THR A 58 5.75 18.11 11.87
CA THR A 58 6.23 19.04 12.90
C THR A 58 6.90 20.27 12.27
N LYS A 59 7.49 20.13 11.08
CA LYS A 59 8.18 21.22 10.35
C LYS A 59 7.26 21.95 9.37
N THR A 60 6.32 21.23 8.78
CA THR A 60 5.36 21.75 7.79
C THR A 60 3.97 21.40 8.28
N SER A 61 3.08 22.39 8.39
CA SER A 61 1.70 22.20 8.84
C SER A 61 0.98 21.03 8.12
N VAL A 62 -0.10 20.49 8.71
CA VAL A 62 -0.86 19.28 8.29
C VAL A 62 -1.31 19.26 6.81
N VAL A 63 -1.17 20.38 6.10
CA VAL A 63 -1.42 20.55 4.66
C VAL A 63 -0.60 19.61 3.77
N ILE A 64 0.52 19.04 4.25
CA ILE A 64 1.33 18.07 3.47
C ILE A 64 0.66 16.69 3.31
N PHE A 65 -0.26 16.35 4.21
CA PHE A 65 -0.94 15.05 4.26
C PHE A 65 -1.68 14.67 2.96
N PRO A 66 -2.52 15.55 2.35
CA PRO A 66 -3.19 15.23 1.08
C PRO A 66 -2.22 15.02 -0.10
N TYR A 67 -1.12 15.78 -0.17
CA TYR A 67 -0.11 15.58 -1.22
C TYR A 67 0.61 14.25 -1.08
N PHE A 68 0.93 13.85 0.16
CA PHE A 68 1.55 12.58 0.46
C PHE A 68 0.64 11.39 0.08
N LEU A 69 -0.65 11.48 0.41
CA LEU A 69 -1.66 10.50 0.02
C LEU A 69 -1.81 10.37 -1.50
N LEU A 70 -1.82 11.50 -2.21
CA LEU A 70 -1.93 11.52 -3.67
C LEU A 70 -0.71 10.85 -4.32
N CYS A 71 0.50 11.13 -3.82
CA CYS A 71 1.72 10.47 -4.26
C CYS A 71 1.66 8.95 -4.02
N TYR A 72 1.21 8.53 -2.84
CA TYR A 72 1.02 7.11 -2.51
C TYR A 72 0.01 6.42 -3.44
N MET A 73 -1.09 7.11 -3.76
CA MET A 73 -2.12 6.60 -4.65
C MET A 73 -1.56 6.36 -6.06
N VAL A 74 -0.78 7.30 -6.60
CA VAL A 74 -0.12 7.16 -7.91
C VAL A 74 0.86 5.99 -7.92
N ILE A 75 1.70 5.87 -6.89
CA ILE A 75 2.66 4.76 -6.76
C ILE A 75 1.92 3.42 -6.74
N MET A 76 0.83 3.32 -5.98
CA MET A 76 0.05 2.10 -5.87
C MET A 76 -0.66 1.73 -7.17
N LEU A 77 -1.14 2.75 -7.91
CA LEU A 77 -1.81 2.59 -9.19
C LEU A 77 -0.83 2.09 -10.27
N ILE A 78 0.35 2.70 -10.36
CA ILE A 78 1.44 2.24 -11.25
C ILE A 78 1.85 0.81 -10.90
N GLY A 79 1.99 0.50 -9.60
CA GLY A 79 2.33 -0.84 -9.14
C GLY A 79 1.26 -1.88 -9.53
N SER A 80 -0.02 -1.56 -9.35
CA SER A 80 -1.13 -2.42 -9.75
C SER A 80 -1.20 -2.62 -11.26
N GLU A 81 -1.06 -1.56 -12.05
CA GLU A 81 -1.06 -1.65 -13.52
C GLU A 81 0.13 -2.47 -14.02
N LYS A 82 1.33 -2.22 -13.51
CA LYS A 82 2.53 -2.98 -13.89
C LYS A 82 2.41 -4.45 -13.52
N LEU A 83 1.87 -4.73 -12.34
CA LEU A 83 1.61 -6.09 -11.91
C LEU A 83 0.56 -6.76 -12.80
N ASN A 84 -0.50 -6.06 -13.18
CA ASN A 84 -1.54 -6.58 -14.07
C ASN A 84 -1.02 -6.81 -15.51
N GLU A 85 -0.20 -5.89 -16.04
CA GLU A 85 0.50 -6.08 -17.32
C GLU A 85 1.41 -7.32 -17.30
N PHE A 86 2.15 -7.52 -16.20
CA PHE A 86 3.07 -8.65 -16.06
C PHE A 86 2.35 -10.00 -15.97
N ILE A 87 1.10 -10.01 -15.48
CA ILE A 87 0.29 -11.22 -15.30
C ILE A 87 -0.46 -11.60 -16.58
N LYS A 88 -0.78 -10.61 -17.42
CA LYS A 88 -1.49 -10.82 -18.69
C LYS A 88 -0.56 -11.29 -19.82
N LYS A 89 0.76 -11.27 -19.59
CA LYS A 89 1.80 -11.72 -20.51
C LYS A 89 2.25 -13.13 -20.16
#